data_AF-A0A0N0BLJ8-F1
#
_entry.id   AF-A0A0N0BLJ8-F1
#
_cell.length_a   1.000
_cell.length_b   1.000
_cell.length_c   1.000
_cell.angle_alpha   90.00
_cell.angle_beta   90.00
_cell.angle_gamma   90.00
#
_symmetry.space_group_name_H-M   'P 1'
#
loop_
_entity.id
_entity.type
_entity.pdbx_description
1 polymer ?
#
loop_
_entity_poly.entity_id
_entity_poly.type
_entity_poly.pdbx_seq_one_letter_code
_entity_poly.pdbx_strand_id
1 'polypeptide(L)'
;MRLFFLDLLALFLFALVGLLAHGRPVDLGGLARNLLPVLLVWLLLSPFLSTYRRPSWRNLLLTWFLAFPAGLWLREMVLGGSFGPGFFVFLAVAMAFSLLFLFLLRGLAKLLRIW
;
A
#
# COMPACT_ATOMS: atom_id res chain seq x y z
N MET A 1 1.49 -2.21 -17.68
CA MET A 1 2.25 -1.12 -17.02
C MET A 1 1.39 -0.04 -16.40
N ARG A 2 0.27 0.41 -16.99
CA ARG A 2 -0.59 1.45 -16.39
C ARG A 2 -1.00 1.17 -14.94
N LEU A 3 -1.44 -0.05 -14.67
CA LEU A 3 -1.81 -0.50 -13.32
C LEU A 3 -0.71 -0.43 -12.27
N PHE A 4 0.52 -0.67 -12.69
CA PHE A 4 1.66 -0.62 -11.81
C PHE A 4 1.80 0.80 -11.27
N PHE A 5 1.79 1.79 -12.15
CA PHE A 5 1.84 3.20 -11.75
C PHE A 5 0.60 3.63 -10.95
N LEU A 6 -0.59 3.13 -11.30
CA LEU A 6 -1.81 3.41 -10.54
C LEU A 6 -1.75 2.88 -9.11
N ASP A 7 -1.23 1.66 -8.90
CA ASP A 7 -1.07 1.11 -7.55
C ASP A 7 -0.01 1.83 -6.76
N LEU A 8 1.13 2.17 -7.38
CA LEU A 8 2.16 2.98 -6.71
C LEU A 8 1.60 4.34 -6.31
N LEU A 9 0.82 4.97 -7.18
CA LEU A 9 0.12 6.21 -6.86
C LEU A 9 -0.90 6.01 -5.74
N ALA A 10 -1.66 4.91 -5.73
CA ALA A 10 -2.63 4.61 -4.68
C ALA A 10 -1.95 4.47 -3.31
N LEU A 11 -0.85 3.72 -3.24
CA LEU A 11 -0.07 3.52 -2.02
C LEU A 11 0.60 4.82 -1.56
N PHE A 12 1.09 5.63 -2.49
CA PHE A 12 1.62 6.96 -2.21
C PHE A 12 0.55 7.89 -1.64
N LEU A 13 -0.63 7.98 -2.28
CA LEU A 13 -1.75 8.81 -1.82
C LEU A 13 -2.25 8.34 -0.45
N PHE A 14 -2.34 7.04 -0.22
CA PHE A 14 -2.65 6.48 1.09
C PHE A 14 -1.65 6.96 2.16
N ALA A 15 -0.33 6.85 1.90
CA ALA A 15 0.69 7.28 2.85
C ALA A 15 0.64 8.80 3.11
N LEU A 16 0.44 9.59 2.05
CA LEU A 16 0.29 11.04 2.13
C LEU A 16 -0.92 11.44 2.97
N VAL A 17 -2.09 10.88 2.69
CA VAL A 17 -3.32 11.16 3.45
C VAL A 17 -3.18 10.69 4.90
N GLY A 18 -2.54 9.54 5.13
CA GLY A 18 -2.24 9.07 6.48
C GLY A 18 -1.37 10.04 7.29
N LEU A 19 -0.30 10.58 6.68
CA LEU A 19 0.55 11.59 7.32
C LEU A 19 -0.24 12.85 7.69
N LEU A 20 -1.04 13.37 6.75
CA LEU A 20 -1.89 14.54 6.97
C LEU A 20 -2.92 14.31 8.08
N ALA A 21 -3.59 13.17 8.07
CA ALA A 21 -4.61 12.82 9.06
C ALA A 21 -4.06 12.70 10.49
N HIS A 22 -2.78 12.31 10.62
CA HIS A 22 -2.08 12.25 11.91
C HIS A 22 -1.36 13.55 12.29
N GLY A 23 -1.57 14.64 11.55
CA GLY A 23 -0.90 15.93 11.80
C GLY A 23 0.62 15.84 11.69
N ARG A 24 1.13 14.88 10.90
CA ARG A 24 2.57 14.66 10.71
C ARG A 24 3.07 15.50 9.54
N PRO A 25 4.31 16.00 9.59
CA PRO A 25 4.91 16.70 8.46
C PRO A 25 4.93 15.83 7.19
N VAL A 26 4.55 16.42 6.07
CA VAL A 26 4.73 15.82 4.74
C VAL A 26 6.08 16.27 4.21
N ASP A 27 7.12 15.56 4.63
CA ASP A 27 8.48 15.72 4.10
C ASP A 27 8.98 14.40 3.50
N LEU A 28 10.14 14.47 2.82
CA LEU A 28 10.74 13.30 2.16
C LEU A 28 11.07 12.18 3.16
N GLY A 29 11.50 12.52 4.38
CA GLY A 29 11.83 11.54 5.41
C GLY A 29 10.61 10.83 5.96
N GLY A 30 9.53 11.58 6.23
CA GLY A 30 8.23 11.08 6.66
C GLY A 30 7.62 10.17 5.60
N LEU A 31 7.61 10.59 4.34
CA LEU A 31 7.14 9.74 3.24
C LEU A 31 8.01 8.49 3.09
N ALA A 32 9.33 8.63 3.05
CA ALA A 32 10.25 7.50 2.87
C ALA A 32 10.07 6.43 3.96
N ARG A 33 10.03 6.84 5.24
CA ARG A 33 9.89 5.91 6.38
C ARG A 33 8.57 5.15 6.39
N ASN A 34 7.50 5.74 5.87
CA ASN A 34 6.17 5.11 5.87
C ASN A 34 5.89 4.33 4.58
N LEU A 35 6.41 4.78 3.45
CA LEU A 35 6.08 4.23 2.13
C LEU A 35 7.12 3.22 1.63
N LEU A 36 8.42 3.45 1.82
CA LEU A 36 9.46 2.59 1.24
C LEU A 36 9.38 1.13 1.70
N PRO A 37 9.19 0.80 2.99
CA PRO A 37 9.07 -0.60 3.40
C PRO A 37 7.91 -1.31 2.71
N VAL A 38 6.77 -0.63 2.57
CA VAL A 38 5.57 -1.17 1.91
C VAL A 38 5.81 -1.34 0.42
N LEU A 39 6.37 -0.34 -0.26
CA LEU A 39 6.68 -0.42 -1.68
C LEU A 39 7.71 -1.51 -1.97
N LEU A 40 8.74 -1.65 -1.14
CA LEU A 40 9.76 -2.68 -1.29
C LEU A 40 9.12 -4.06 -1.31
N VAL A 41 8.31 -4.39 -0.29
CA VAL A 41 7.64 -5.69 -0.21
C VAL A 41 6.63 -5.88 -1.35
N TRP A 42 5.88 -4.84 -1.71
CA TRP A 42 4.94 -4.87 -2.82
C TRP A 42 5.61 -5.18 -4.17
N LEU A 43 6.70 -4.49 -4.46
CA LEU A 43 7.49 -4.68 -5.67
C LEU A 43 8.14 -6.06 -5.71
N LEU A 44 8.56 -6.58 -4.55
CA LEU A 44 9.11 -7.94 -4.44
C LEU A 44 8.05 -9.01 -4.68
N LEU A 45 6.85 -8.90 -4.11
CA LEU A 45 5.84 -9.96 -4.19
C LEU A 45 4.94 -9.90 -5.43
N SER A 46 4.69 -8.71 -5.98
CA SER A 46 3.75 -8.54 -7.10
C SER A 46 4.08 -9.33 -8.39
N PRO A 47 5.36 -9.61 -8.76
CA PRO A 47 5.68 -10.46 -9.90
C PRO A 47 5.28 -11.93 -9.69
N PHE A 48 5.46 -12.44 -8.46
CA PHE A 48 5.15 -13.83 -8.11
C PHE A 48 3.64 -14.06 -8.02
N LEU A 49 2.90 -13.05 -7.54
CA LEU A 49 1.44 -13.08 -7.45
C LEU A 49 0.74 -12.68 -8.75
N SER A 50 1.51 -12.48 -9.83
CA SER A 50 1.01 -12.12 -11.16
C SER A 50 0.11 -10.88 -11.18
N THR A 51 0.30 -9.95 -10.23
CA THR A 51 -0.53 -8.75 -10.03
C THR A 51 -0.70 -7.93 -11.30
N TYR A 52 0.37 -7.82 -12.07
CA TYR A 52 0.44 -7.03 -13.30
C TYR A 52 0.53 -7.86 -14.58
N ARG A 53 0.93 -9.14 -14.48
CA ARG A 53 1.02 -10.05 -15.64
C ARG A 53 -0.32 -10.65 -16.02
N ARG A 54 -1.17 -10.96 -15.03
CA ARG A 54 -2.53 -11.49 -15.22
C ARG A 54 -3.49 -10.66 -14.38
N PRO A 55 -3.82 -9.44 -14.81
CA PRO A 55 -4.50 -8.50 -13.94
C PRO A 55 -5.92 -8.96 -13.61
N SER A 56 -6.20 -9.14 -12.33
CA SER A 56 -7.52 -9.49 -11.81
C SER A 56 -7.69 -8.95 -10.39
N TRP A 57 -8.93 -8.79 -9.94
CA TRP A 57 -9.22 -8.40 -8.55
C TRP A 57 -8.67 -9.42 -7.55
N ARG A 58 -8.70 -10.71 -7.89
CA ARG A 58 -8.14 -11.78 -7.06
C ARG A 58 -6.64 -11.62 -6.88
N ASN A 59 -5.88 -11.41 -7.96
CA ASN A 59 -4.43 -11.25 -7.87
C ASN A 59 -4.03 -9.98 -7.12
N LEU A 60 -4.80 -8.89 -7.30
CA LEU A 60 -4.63 -7.68 -6.50
C LEU A 60 -4.86 -7.95 -5.00
N LEU A 61 -5.98 -8.58 -4.64
CA LEU A 61 -6.32 -8.88 -3.25
C LEU A 61 -5.29 -9.81 -2.61
N LEU A 62 -4.79 -10.82 -3.31
CA LEU A 62 -3.69 -11.67 -2.83
C LEU A 62 -2.41 -10.86 -2.59
N THR A 63 -2.08 -9.95 -3.51
CA THR A 63 -0.90 -9.07 -3.37
C THR A 63 -1.05 -8.14 -2.19
N TRP A 64 -2.19 -7.49 -2.06
CA TRP A 64 -2.51 -6.62 -0.93
C TRP A 64 -2.46 -7.38 0.39
N PHE A 65 -3.11 -8.55 0.46
CA PHE A 65 -3.20 -9.35 1.67
C PHE A 65 -1.84 -9.88 2.15
N LEU A 66 -0.88 -10.09 1.25
CA LEU A 66 0.45 -10.57 1.62
C LEU A 66 1.46 -9.43 1.77
N ALA A 67 1.56 -8.56 0.76
CA ALA A 67 2.63 -7.57 0.68
C ALA A 67 2.41 -6.38 1.58
N PHE A 68 1.17 -5.91 1.73
CA PHE A 68 0.87 -4.75 2.55
C PHE A 68 1.13 -4.99 4.06
N PRO A 69 0.61 -6.08 4.68
CA PRO A 69 0.92 -6.34 6.09
C PRO A 69 2.40 -6.64 6.31
N ALA A 70 3.05 -7.40 5.41
CA ALA A 70 4.49 -7.66 5.50
C ALA A 70 5.33 -6.37 5.37
N GLY A 71 4.88 -5.42 4.53
CA GLY A 71 5.49 -4.09 4.41
C GLY A 71 5.37 -3.24 5.67
N LEU A 72 4.19 -3.24 6.31
CA LEU A 72 3.98 -2.55 7.58
C LEU A 72 4.72 -3.22 8.73
N TRP A 73 4.82 -4.54 8.71
CA TRP A 73 5.64 -5.30 9.65
C TRP A 73 7.12 -4.92 9.51
N LEU A 74 7.65 -4.91 8.28
CA LEU A 74 9.02 -4.48 7.99
C LEU A 74 9.26 -3.03 8.44
N ARG A 75 8.29 -2.13 8.20
CA ARG A 75 8.35 -0.75 8.72
C ARG A 75 8.51 -0.74 10.23
N GLU A 76 7.71 -1.51 10.96
CA GLU A 76 7.77 -1.55 12.42
C GLU A 76 9.12 -2.09 12.92
N MET A 77 9.67 -3.13 12.27
CA MET A 77 11.01 -3.64 12.56
C MET A 77 12.10 -2.58 12.34
N VAL A 78 12.08 -1.90 11.19
CA VAL A 78 13.09 -0.91 10.80
C VAL A 78 13.05 0.33 11.71
N LEU A 79 11.85 0.73 12.16
CA LEU A 79 11.68 1.89 13.04
C LEU A 79 11.84 1.57 14.53
N GLY A 80 12.14 0.31 14.89
CA GLY A 80 12.26 -0.12 16.28
C GLY A 80 10.96 -0.05 17.07
N GLY A 81 9.83 -0.23 16.38
CA GLY A 81 8.49 -0.20 16.97
C GLY A 81 8.13 -1.46 17.75
N SER A 82 6.89 -1.54 18.24
CA SER A 82 6.43 -2.67 19.07
C SER A 82 5.19 -3.34 18.47
N PHE A 83 5.15 -4.68 18.53
CA PHE A 83 4.06 -5.49 17.99
C PHE A 83 2.91 -5.67 18.99
N GLY A 84 2.54 -4.60 19.70
CA GLY A 84 1.43 -4.59 20.65
C GLY A 84 0.05 -4.44 19.99
N PRO A 85 -1.04 -4.37 20.78
CA PRO A 85 -2.40 -4.20 20.25
C PRO A 85 -2.56 -2.99 19.33
N GLY A 86 -1.87 -1.89 19.63
CA GLY A 86 -1.88 -0.68 18.80
C GLY A 86 -1.38 -0.92 17.37
N PHE A 87 -0.36 -1.77 17.20
CA PHE A 87 0.14 -2.15 15.87
C PHE A 87 -0.92 -2.90 15.07
N PHE A 88 -1.65 -3.84 15.70
CA PHE A 88 -2.69 -4.62 15.01
C PHE A 88 -3.92 -3.77 14.66
N VAL A 89 -4.29 -2.81 15.51
CA VAL A 89 -5.34 -1.82 15.19
C VAL A 89 -4.91 -0.95 14.02
N PHE A 90 -3.68 -0.42 14.07
CA PHE A 90 -3.11 0.34 12.95
C PHE A 90 -3.07 -0.49 11.66
N LEU A 91 -2.63 -1.74 11.74
CA LEU A 91 -2.57 -2.65 10.61
C LEU A 91 -3.95 -2.86 9.99
N ALA A 92 -4.98 -3.14 10.80
CA ALA A 92 -6.34 -3.35 10.32
C ALA A 92 -6.89 -2.10 9.61
N VAL A 93 -6.71 -0.92 10.22
CA VAL A 93 -7.14 0.36 9.62
C VAL A 93 -6.36 0.63 8.34
N ALA A 94 -5.03 0.50 8.36
CA ALA A 94 -4.19 0.72 7.19
C ALA A 94 -4.52 -0.24 6.04
N MET A 95 -4.84 -1.50 6.34
CA MET A 95 -5.31 -2.50 5.38
C MET A 95 -6.61 -2.03 4.71
N ALA A 96 -7.61 -1.60 5.48
CA ALA A 96 -8.89 -1.14 4.95
C ALA A 96 -8.74 0.11 4.06
N PHE A 97 -8.01 1.12 4.53
CA PHE A 97 -7.82 2.35 3.77
C PHE A 97 -6.97 2.14 2.53
N SER A 98 -5.85 1.41 2.61
CA SER A 98 -5.04 1.12 1.42
C SER A 98 -5.83 0.38 0.34
N LEU A 99 -6.71 -0.56 0.73
CA LEU A 99 -7.58 -1.26 -0.20
C LEU A 99 -8.57 -0.30 -0.88
N LEU A 100 -9.14 0.65 -0.11
CA LEU A 100 -10.00 1.71 -0.65
C LEU A 100 -9.27 2.51 -1.75
N PHE A 101 -8.04 2.97 -1.50
CA PHE A 101 -7.26 3.71 -2.49
C PHE A 101 -6.99 2.87 -3.75
N LEU A 102 -6.59 1.60 -3.58
CA LEU A 102 -6.33 0.69 -4.71
C LEU A 102 -7.59 0.46 -5.55
N PHE A 103 -8.74 0.25 -4.90
CA PHE A 103 -10.02 0.07 -5.58
C PHE A 103 -10.52 1.34 -6.25
N LEU A 104 -10.38 2.51 -5.62
CA LEU A 104 -10.78 3.78 -6.21
C LEU A 104 -9.98 4.07 -7.48
N LEU A 105 -8.64 3.96 -7.44
CA LEU A 105 -7.82 4.28 -8.61
C LEU A 105 -8.00 3.25 -9.74
N ARG A 106 -8.06 1.96 -9.43
CA ARG A 106 -8.32 0.92 -10.46
C ARG A 106 -9.75 0.95 -10.98
N GLY A 107 -10.72 1.27 -10.13
CA GLY A 107 -12.12 1.44 -10.48
C GLY A 107 -12.31 2.63 -11.41
N LEU A 108 -11.72 3.77 -11.07
CA LEU A 108 -11.70 4.96 -11.92
C LEU A 108 -11.01 4.67 -13.26
N ALA A 109 -9.87 3.97 -13.24
CA ALA A 109 -9.19 3.57 -14.46
C ALA A 109 -10.06 2.67 -15.35
N LYS A 110 -10.84 1.76 -14.76
CA LYS A 110 -11.78 0.90 -15.49
C LYS A 110 -12.94 1.71 -16.07
N LEU A 111 -13.48 2.65 -15.29
CA LEU A 111 -14.56 3.56 -15.71
C LEU A 111 -14.14 4.43 -16.90
N LEU A 112 -12.91 4.94 -16.85
CA LEU A 112 -12.30 5.74 -17.91
C LEU A 112 -11.78 4.90 -19.09
N ARG A 113 -11.95 3.57 -19.06
CA ARG A 113 -11.47 2.63 -20.09
C ARG A 113 -9.97 2.75 -20.38
N ILE A 114 -9.17 3.14 -19.38
CA ILE A 114 -7.72 3.25 -19.49
C ILE A 114 -6.99 1.96 -19.07
N TRP A 115 -7.72 0.96 -18.58
CA TRP A 115 -7.25 -0.42 -18.42
C TRP A 115 -8.40 -1.44 -18.48
#